data_AF-A0A4U9UHH1-F1
#
_entry.id   AF-A0A4U9UHH1-F1
#
_cell.length_a   1.000
_cell.length_b   1.000
_cell.length_c   1.000
_cell.angle_alpha   90.00
_cell.angle_beta   90.00
_cell.angle_gamma   90.00
#
_symmetry.space_group_name_H-M   'P 1'
#
loop_
_entity.id
_entity.type
_entity.pdbx_description
1 polymer ?
#
loop_
_entity_poly.entity_id
_entity_poly.type
_entity_poly.pdbx_seq_one_letter_code
_entity_poly.pdbx_strand_id
1 'polypeptide(L)'
;MEQYRLTDWQRILIGEAPAVFLLEVLFRSLLIFFVLQLVIRGMGKRMAGQLTISEMAVMITLGAIIAAPIQLPDRGLILGD
;
A
#
# COMPACT_ATOMS: atom_id res chain seq x y z
N MET A 1 24.17 -2.22 24.04
CA MET A 1 22.85 -1.65 24.35
C MET A 1 22.72 -0.35 23.57
N GLU A 2 22.26 -0.42 22.32
CA GLU A 2 22.05 0.79 21.50
C GLU A 2 21.00 1.67 22.19
N GLN A 3 21.36 2.94 22.43
CA GLN A 3 20.44 3.91 22.99
C GLN A 3 19.44 4.31 21.90
N TYR A 4 18.26 3.69 21.91
CA TYR A 4 17.10 4.13 21.16
C TYR A 4 16.70 5.52 21.66
N ARG A 5 17.22 6.58 21.03
CA ARG A 5 16.86 7.96 21.37
C ARG A 5 15.64 8.36 20.55
N LEU A 6 14.60 8.85 21.21
CA LEU A 6 13.38 9.39 20.57
C LEU A 6 13.65 10.57 19.62
N THR A 7 14.86 11.14 19.64
CA THR A 7 15.33 12.20 18.75
C THR A 7 15.86 11.69 17.40
N ASP A 8 15.89 10.38 17.17
CA ASP A 8 16.36 9.80 15.90
C ASP A 8 15.25 9.84 14.83
N TRP A 9 14.81 11.07 14.51
CA TRP A 9 13.74 11.36 13.57
C TRP A 9 14.02 10.81 12.17
N GLN A 10 15.29 10.74 11.78
CA GLN A 10 15.70 10.18 10.50
C GLN A 10 15.30 8.71 10.41
N ARG A 11 15.60 7.91 11.44
CA ARG A 11 15.23 6.49 11.47
C ARG A 11 13.73 6.27 11.57
N ILE A 12 12.99 7.18 12.21
CA ILE A 12 11.52 7.09 12.32
C ILE A 12 10.84 7.44 10.99
N LEU A 13 11.34 8.44 10.27
CA LEU A 13 10.70 8.96 9.05
C LEU A 13 11.15 8.23 7.77
N ILE A 14 12.44 7.89 7.67
CA ILE A 14 13.04 7.29 6.48
C ILE A 14 13.26 5.77 6.68
N GLY A 15 13.37 5.34 7.93
CA GLY A 15 13.76 3.96 8.24
C GLY A 15 15.24 3.73 7.99
N GLU A 16 15.61 2.46 7.89
CA GLU A 16 16.96 2.02 7.50
C GLU A 16 17.06 1.74 5.98
N ALA A 17 15.98 1.99 5.24
CA ALA A 17 15.92 1.72 3.81
C ALA A 17 16.59 2.83 2.98
N PRO A 18 17.17 2.50 1.80
CA PRO A 18 17.76 3.50 0.91
C PRO A 18 16.73 4.56 0.49
N ALA A 19 17.12 5.84 0.47
CA ALA A 19 16.21 6.93 0.10
C ALA A 19 15.62 6.80 -1.32
N VAL A 20 16.36 6.16 -2.24
CA VAL A 20 15.88 5.85 -3.61
C VAL A 20 14.69 4.89 -3.58
N PHE A 21 14.69 3.92 -2.65
CA PHE A 21 13.60 2.97 -2.49
C PHE A 21 12.30 3.68 -2.05
N LEU A 22 12.40 4.69 -1.18
CA LEU A 22 11.23 5.47 -0.78
C LEU A 22 10.56 6.21 -1.95
N LEU A 23 11.36 6.76 -2.88
CA LEU A 23 10.83 7.39 -4.10
C LEU A 23 10.15 6.38 -5.01
N GLU A 24 10.71 5.17 -5.09
CA GLU A 24 10.11 4.08 -5.87
C GLU A 24 8.76 3.64 -5.27
N VAL A 25 8.71 3.40 -3.95
CA VAL A 25 7.47 3.06 -3.24
C VAL A 25 6.43 4.16 -3.38
N LEU A 26 6.84 5.43 -3.30
CA LEU A 26 5.94 6.57 -3.52
C LEU A 26 5.33 6.53 -4.93
N PHE A 27 6.15 6.36 -5.97
CA PHE A 27 5.66 6.27 -7.34
C PHE A 27 4.75 5.06 -7.56
N ARG A 28 5.13 3.88 -7.06
CA ARG A 28 4.31 2.66 -7.13
C ARG A 28 2.96 2.84 -6.41
N SER A 29 2.97 3.45 -5.23
CA SER A 29 1.76 3.73 -4.45
C SER A 29 0.83 4.70 -5.18
N LEU A 30 1.38 5.75 -5.81
CA LEU A 30 0.61 6.68 -6.63
C LEU A 30 -0.02 5.98 -7.83
N LEU A 31 0.74 5.13 -8.54
CA LEU A 31 0.24 4.38 -9.68
C LEU A 31 -0.94 3.48 -9.27
N ILE A 32 -0.78 2.70 -8.19
CA ILE A 32 -1.84 1.82 -7.67
C ILE A 32 -3.06 2.63 -7.24
N PHE A 33 -2.85 3.77 -6.57
CA PHE A 33 -3.93 4.66 -6.19
C PHE A 33 -4.71 5.16 -7.41
N PHE A 34 -4.04 5.61 -8.47
CA PHE A 34 -4.70 6.04 -9.69
C PHE A 34 -5.45 4.90 -10.38
N VAL A 35 -4.86 3.71 -10.46
CA VAL A 35 -5.53 2.51 -11.01
C VAL A 35 -6.79 2.18 -10.19
N LEU A 36 -6.69 2.19 -8.86
CA LEU A 36 -7.83 1.95 -7.97
C LEU A 36 -8.94 2.98 -8.18
N GLN A 37 -8.59 4.28 -8.30
CA GLN A 37 -9.55 5.33 -8.59
C GLN A 37 -10.23 5.12 -9.96
N LEU A 38 -9.49 4.69 -10.98
CA LEU A 38 -10.05 4.37 -12.30
C LEU A 38 -10.99 3.17 -12.24
N VAL A 39 -10.63 2.12 -11.50
CA VAL A 39 -11.46 0.93 -11.28
C VAL A 39 -12.76 1.30 -10.57
N ILE A 40 -12.67 2.01 -9.44
CA ILE A 40 -13.84 2.47 -8.67
C ILE A 40 -14.74 3.37 -9.54
N ARG A 41 -14.14 4.27 -10.33
CA ARG A 41 -14.87 5.13 -11.24
C ARG A 41 -15.56 4.34 -12.36
N GLY A 42 -14.94 3.26 -12.85
CA GLY A 42 -15.49 2.35 -13.86
C GLY A 42 -16.65 1.48 -13.35
N MET A 43 -16.64 1.08 -12.08
CA MET A 43 -17.69 0.25 -11.46
C MET A 43 -19.06 0.96 -11.39
N GLY A 44 -19.09 2.29 -11.50
CA GLY A 44 -20.32 3.08 -11.57
C GLY A 44 -21.21 3.00 -10.32
N LYS A 45 -22.38 3.66 -10.35
CA LYS A 45 -23.32 3.72 -9.21
C LYS A 45 -24.05 2.41 -8.88
N ARG A 46 -23.91 1.36 -9.71
CA ARG A 46 -24.69 0.11 -9.61
C ARG A 46 -24.16 -0.85 -8.56
N MET A 47 -22.87 -0.80 -8.24
CA MET A 47 -22.25 -1.73 -7.30
C MET A 47 -22.37 -1.27 -5.83
N ALA A 48 -22.63 0.02 -5.59
CA ALA A 48 -22.82 0.56 -4.25
C ALA A 48 -24.12 0.10 -3.55
N GLY A 49 -25.04 -0.53 -4.28
CA GLY A 49 -26.38 -0.84 -3.77
C GLY A 49 -26.54 -2.19 -3.05
N GLN A 50 -25.65 -3.16 -3.24
CA GLN A 50 -25.88 -4.55 -2.78
C GLN A 50 -24.62 -5.34 -2.40
N LEU A 51 -23.60 -4.70 -1.81
CA LEU A 51 -22.56 -5.46 -1.10
C LEU A 51 -23.06 -5.76 0.31
N THR A 52 -23.14 -7.04 0.64
CA THR A 52 -23.41 -7.50 2.00
C THR A 52 -22.27 -7.08 2.93
N ILE A 53 -22.56 -6.92 4.22
CA ILE A 53 -21.54 -6.56 5.24
C ILE A 53 -20.37 -7.56 5.22
N SER A 54 -20.65 -8.85 4.97
CA SER A 54 -19.64 -9.90 4.78
C SER A 54 -18.73 -9.65 3.58
N GLU A 55 -19.27 -9.27 2.42
CA GLU A 55 -18.46 -9.01 1.22
C GLU A 55 -17.59 -7.77 1.39
N MET A 56 -18.12 -6.73 2.05
CA MET A 56 -17.33 -5.56 2.42
C MET A 56 -16.17 -5.94 3.37
N ALA A 57 -16.44 -6.77 4.38
CA ALA A 57 -15.40 -7.23 5.30
C ALA A 57 -14.31 -8.01 4.57
N VAL A 58 -14.66 -8.93 3.66
CA VAL A 58 -13.70 -9.69 2.85
C VAL A 58 -12.86 -8.77 1.95
N MET A 59 -13.48 -7.77 1.33
CA MET A 59 -12.77 -6.86 0.44
C MET A 59 -11.75 -5.99 1.21
N ILE A 60 -12.11 -5.53 2.41
CA ILE A 60 -11.21 -4.78 3.30
C ILE A 60 -10.05 -5.67 3.78
N THR A 61 -10.33 -6.91 4.22
CA THR A 61 -9.27 -7.82 4.70
C THR A 61 -8.30 -8.21 3.58
N LEU A 62 -8.80 -8.50 2.37
CA LEU A 62 -7.95 -8.75 1.20
C LEU A 62 -7.07 -7.54 0.88
N GLY A 63 -7.65 -6.33 0.89
CA GLY A 63 -6.89 -5.09 0.70
C GLY A 63 -5.78 -4.93 1.74
N ALA A 64 -6.08 -5.18 3.01
CA ALA A 64 -5.10 -5.08 4.10
C ALA A 64 -3.97 -6.11 3.97
N ILE A 65 -4.30 -7.36 3.59
CA ILE A 65 -3.31 -8.43 3.38
C ILE A 65 -2.35 -8.09 2.24
N ILE A 66 -2.86 -7.50 1.16
CA ILE A 66 -2.08 -7.24 -0.06
C ILE A 66 -1.31 -5.92 0.03
N ALA A 67 -1.82 -4.91 0.75
CA ALA A 67 -1.23 -3.57 0.79
C ALA A 67 0.19 -3.54 1.38
N ALA A 68 0.43 -4.24 2.49
CA ALA A 68 1.73 -4.27 3.15
C ALA A 68 2.84 -4.90 2.27
N PRO A 69 2.67 -6.11 1.69
CA PRO A 69 3.74 -6.73 0.90
C PRO A 69 4.05 -6.02 -0.41
N ILE A 70 3.12 -5.27 -1.00
CA ILE A 70 3.37 -4.47 -2.21
C ILE A 70 4.40 -3.35 -1.98
N GLN A 71 4.54 -2.90 -0.73
CA GLN A 71 5.44 -1.81 -0.35
C GLN A 71 6.79 -2.33 0.21
N LEU A 72 6.97 -3.65 0.30
CA LEU A 72 8.23 -4.22 0.75
C LEU A 72 9.33 -4.04 -0.31
N PRO A 73 10.59 -3.84 0.12
CA PRO A 73 11.72 -3.70 -0.80
C PRO A 73 11.97 -4.93 -1.64
N ASP A 74 11.61 -6.10 -1.12
CA ASP A 74 11.85 -7.39 -1.75
C ASP A 74 10.76 -7.77 -2.78
N ARG A 75 9.78 -6.89 -3.03
CA ARG A 75 8.65 -7.15 -3.93
C ARG A 75 8.52 -6.02 -4.96
N GLY A 76 8.70 -6.35 -6.23
CA GLY A 76 8.42 -5.47 -7.36
C GLY A 76 6.96 -5.55 -7.84
N LEU A 77 6.57 -4.70 -8.80
CA LEU A 77 5.25 -4.75 -9.45
C LEU A 77 5.09 -5.97 -10.38
N ILE A 78 6.21 -6.51 -10.87
CA ILE A 78 6.25 -7.72 -11.67
C ILE A 78 6.58 -8.87 -10.71
N LEU A 79 5.70 -9.87 -10.66
CA LEU A 79 5.98 -11.14 -10.00
C LEU A 79 6.90 -11.95 -10.93
N GLY A 80 8.19 -11.63 -10.91
CA GLY A 80 9.20 -12.24 -11.77
C GLY A 80 10.60 -11.97 -11.23
N ASP A 81 10.94 -12.62 -10.13
CA ASP A 81 11.93 -13.70 -10.03
C ASP A 81 11.76 -14.40 -8.66
#